data_AF-A0A2L0TZR8-F1
#
_entry.id   AF-A0A2L0TZR8-F1
#
_cell.length_a   1.000
_cell.length_b   1.000
_cell.length_c   1.000
_cell.angle_alpha   90.00
_cell.angle_beta   90.00
_cell.angle_gamma   90.00
#
_symmetry.space_group_name_H-M   'P 1'
#
loop_
_entity.id
_entity.type
_entity.pdbx_description
1 polymer ?
#
loop_
_entity_poly.entity_id
_entity_poly.type
_entity_poly.pdbx_seq_one_letter_code
_entity_poly.pdbx_strand_id
1 'polypeptide(L)'
;MTREEFHVSSLVVLTQPDLRHALAERIATLDGAEIHAVSEEGKLVVTLEGPSQRPIMAAIDTIQGLPGVLSAALIYHQFDEMGAEDGE
;
A
#
# COMPACT_ATOMS: atom_id res chain seq x y z
N MET A 1 7.81 23.69 13.89
CA MET A 1 8.13 22.25 13.98
C MET A 1 7.13 21.54 13.09
N THR A 2 7.55 21.07 11.92
CA THR A 2 6.73 20.17 11.09
C THR A 2 6.85 18.79 11.72
N ARG A 3 5.75 18.33 12.31
CA ARG A 3 5.60 16.99 12.86
C ARG A 3 5.66 16.02 11.69
N GLU A 4 6.62 15.10 11.69
CA GLU A 4 6.76 14.11 10.64
C GLU A 4 5.71 13.01 10.89
N GLU A 5 4.72 12.94 10.01
CA GLU A 5 3.67 11.92 10.06
C GLU A 5 4.10 10.77 9.13
N PHE A 6 4.29 9.56 9.67
CA PHE A 6 4.60 8.39 8.86
C PHE A 6 3.39 7.48 8.77
N HIS A 7 2.92 7.22 7.56
CA HIS A 7 1.71 6.45 7.30
C HIS A 7 2.07 5.05 6.83
N VAL A 8 1.38 4.05 7.39
CA VAL A 8 1.46 2.65 6.98
C VAL A 8 0.05 2.12 6.76
N SER A 9 -0.17 1.56 5.58
CA SER A 9 -1.47 1.08 5.11
C SER A 9 -1.39 -0.34 4.59
N SER A 10 -2.28 -1.21 5.07
CA SER A 10 -2.42 -2.56 4.50
C SER A 10 -3.58 -2.59 3.51
N LEU A 11 -3.32 -3.15 2.34
CA LEU A 11 -4.24 -3.29 1.24
C LEU A 11 -4.40 -4.74 0.82
N VAL A 12 -5.62 -5.07 0.43
CA VAL A 12 -5.92 -6.27 -0.35
C VAL A 12 -6.23 -5.84 -1.77
N VAL A 13 -5.46 -6.36 -2.72
CA VAL A 13 -5.67 -6.13 -4.15
C VAL A 13 -6.18 -7.42 -4.78
N LEU A 14 -7.37 -7.36 -5.38
CA LEU A 14 -7.90 -8.44 -6.19
C LEU A 14 -7.50 -8.18 -7.63
N THR A 15 -6.89 -9.18 -8.25
CA THR A 15 -6.40 -9.14 -9.62
C THR A 15 -6.96 -10.29 -10.43
N GLN A 16 -6.81 -10.23 -11.75
CA GLN A 16 -7.01 -11.38 -12.61
C GLN A 16 -5.95 -12.45 -12.25
N PRO A 17 -6.36 -13.70 -11.98
CA PRO A 17 -5.44 -14.77 -11.56
C PRO A 17 -4.23 -14.97 -12.47
N ASP A 18 -4.41 -14.83 -13.79
CA ASP A 18 -3.36 -14.97 -14.80
C ASP A 18 -2.33 -13.83 -14.77
N LEU A 19 -2.70 -12.66 -14.24
CA LEU A 19 -1.86 -11.46 -14.18
C LEU A 19 -1.26 -11.21 -12.81
N ARG A 20 -1.59 -12.03 -11.80
CA ARG A 20 -1.24 -11.81 -10.39
C ARG A 20 0.25 -11.56 -10.14
N HIS A 21 1.13 -12.32 -10.81
CA HIS A 21 2.57 -12.21 -10.63
C HIS A 21 3.12 -10.95 -11.30
N ALA A 22 2.73 -10.69 -12.54
CA ALA A 22 3.11 -9.47 -13.25
C ALA A 22 2.62 -8.20 -12.54
N LEU A 23 1.41 -8.24 -11.97
CA LEU A 23 0.87 -7.14 -11.18
C LEU A 23 1.58 -6.99 -9.83
N ALA A 24 1.88 -8.09 -9.13
CA ALA A 24 2.67 -8.03 -7.90
C ALA A 24 4.05 -7.41 -8.15
N GLU A 25 4.74 -7.80 -9.22
CA GLU A 25 6.04 -7.22 -9.60
C GLU A 25 5.91 -5.72 -9.92
N ARG A 26 4.88 -5.31 -10.67
CA ARG A 26 4.64 -3.90 -10.97
C ARG A 26 4.33 -3.08 -9.71
N ILE A 27 3.49 -3.60 -8.83
CA ILE A 27 3.13 -2.92 -7.57
C ILE A 27 4.35 -2.78 -6.67
N ALA A 28 5.22 -3.81 -6.60
CA ALA A 28 6.48 -3.76 -5.85
C ALA A 28 7.49 -2.72 -6.36
N THR A 29 7.28 -2.13 -7.56
CA THR A 29 8.10 -1.00 -8.04
C THR A 29 7.62 0.36 -7.55
N LEU A 30 6.45 0.43 -6.92
CA LEU A 30 5.95 1.68 -6.33
C LEU A 30 6.74 1.98 -5.06
N ASP A 31 7.10 3.25 -4.88
CA ASP A 31 7.83 3.70 -3.70
C ASP A 31 7.01 3.43 -2.43
N GLY A 32 7.63 2.78 -1.44
CA GLY A 32 6.98 2.38 -0.20
C GLY A 32 5.96 1.23 -0.34
N ALA A 33 5.93 0.50 -1.45
CA ALA A 33 5.04 -0.65 -1.61
C ALA A 33 5.75 -1.99 -1.38
N GLU A 34 5.21 -2.83 -0.51
CA GLU A 34 5.70 -4.17 -0.24
C GLU A 34 4.61 -5.24 -0.47
N ILE A 35 4.96 -6.33 -1.16
CA ILE A 35 4.06 -7.46 -1.40
C ILE A 35 4.33 -8.54 -0.36
N HIS A 36 3.35 -8.86 0.48
CA HIS A 36 3.47 -9.90 1.50
C HIS A 36 2.94 -11.26 1.05
N ALA A 37 1.95 -11.27 0.15
CA ALA A 37 1.35 -12.51 -0.32
C ALA A 37 0.75 -12.38 -1.72
N VAL A 38 0.79 -13.48 -2.46
CA VAL A 38 0.17 -13.67 -3.78
C VAL A 38 -0.57 -15.01 -3.75
N SER A 39 -1.90 -14.99 -3.80
CA SER A 39 -2.73 -16.19 -3.87
C SER A 39 -2.95 -16.62 -5.32
N GLU A 40 -3.11 -17.93 -5.56
CA GLU A 40 -3.49 -18.49 -6.86
C GLU A 40 -4.81 -17.90 -7.40
N GLU A 41 -5.72 -17.48 -6.51
CA GLU A 41 -7.00 -16.85 -6.86
C GLU A 41 -6.86 -15.38 -7.27
N GLY A 42 -5.64 -14.83 -7.32
CA GLY A 42 -5.39 -13.44 -7.74
C GLY A 42 -5.48 -12.41 -6.62
N LYS A 43 -5.54 -12.84 -5.35
CA LYS A 43 -5.49 -11.95 -4.18
C LYS A 43 -4.04 -11.60 -3.82
N LEU A 44 -3.73 -10.31 -3.72
CA LEU A 44 -2.46 -9.78 -3.25
C LEU A 44 -2.66 -9.11 -1.89
N VAL A 45 -1.70 -9.30 -0.99
CA VAL A 45 -1.60 -8.53 0.26
C VAL A 45 -0.43 -7.58 0.13
N VAL A 46 -0.71 -6.29 0.26
CA VAL A 46 0.23 -5.20 0.00
C VAL A 46 0.29 -4.29 1.21
N THR A 47 1.48 -3.82 1.57
CA THR A 47 1.65 -2.70 2.50
C THR A 47 2.15 -1.50 1.72
N LEU A 48 1.59 -0.32 2.02
CA LEU A 48 2.04 0.97 1.50
C LEU A 48 2.52 1.81 2.68
N GLU A 49 3.71 2.37 2.56
CA GLU A 49 4.29 3.28 3.54
C GLU A 49 4.66 4.62 2.91
N GLY A 50 4.61 5.71 3.69
CA GLY A 50 4.95 7.02 3.15
C GLY A 50 4.85 8.16 4.16
N PRO A 51 5.42 9.32 3.83
CA PRO A 51 5.56 10.45 4.75
C PRO A 51 4.27 11.26 4.95
N SER A 52 3.13 10.80 4.44
CA SER A 52 1.82 11.45 4.59
C SER A 52 0.72 10.59 3.95
N GLN A 53 -0.54 10.88 4.24
CA GLN A 53 -1.68 10.21 3.61
C GLN A 53 -1.73 10.40 2.07
N ARG A 54 -1.22 11.52 1.54
CA ARG A 54 -1.28 11.84 0.10
C ARG A 54 -0.55 10.81 -0.79
N PRO A 55 0.73 10.48 -0.57
CA PRO A 55 1.42 9.46 -1.37
C PRO A 55 0.75 8.09 -1.26
N ILE A 56 0.24 7.72 -0.09
CA ILE A 56 -0.52 6.48 0.09
C ILE A 56 -1.74 6.47 -0.84
N MET A 57 -2.59 7.49 -0.79
CA MET A 57 -3.78 7.57 -1.64
C MET A 57 -3.45 7.55 -3.13
N ALA A 58 -2.36 8.23 -3.54
CA ALA A 58 -1.90 8.23 -4.93
C ALA A 58 -1.42 6.84 -5.40
N ALA A 59 -0.74 6.08 -4.53
CA ALA A 59 -0.36 4.71 -4.80
C ALA A 59 -1.60 3.80 -4.92
N ILE A 60 -2.61 3.96 -4.06
CA ILE A 60 -3.88 3.22 -4.16
C ILE A 60 -4.57 3.48 -5.51
N ASP A 61 -4.70 4.75 -5.90
CA ASP A 61 -5.32 5.13 -7.18
C ASP A 61 -4.54 4.53 -8.38
N THR A 62 -3.21 4.60 -8.31
CA THR A 62 -2.33 3.98 -9.31
C THR A 62 -2.57 2.47 -9.42
N ILE A 63 -2.66 1.77 -8.29
CA ILE A 63 -2.93 0.33 -8.23
C ILE A 63 -4.32 0.02 -8.82
N GLN A 64 -5.35 0.77 -8.45
CA GLN A 64 -6.71 0.59 -8.96
C GLN A 64 -6.80 0.80 -10.48
N GLY A 65 -5.98 1.70 -11.03
CA GLY A 65 -5.89 1.95 -12.47
C GLY A 65 -5.12 0.91 -13.28
N LEU A 66 -4.43 -0.05 -12.64
CA LEU A 66 -3.64 -1.04 -13.37
C LEU A 66 -4.56 -2.02 -14.13
N PRO A 67 -4.32 -2.26 -15.43
CA PRO A 67 -5.09 -3.25 -16.18
C PRO A 67 -4.90 -4.64 -15.56
N GLY A 68 -6.03 -5.31 -15.27
CA GLY A 68 -6.03 -6.60 -14.58
C GLY A 68 -6.27 -6.51 -13.08
N VAL A 69 -6.27 -5.31 -12.47
CA VAL A 69 -6.77 -5.11 -11.11
C VAL A 69 -8.29 -5.03 -11.16
N LEU A 70 -8.94 -5.84 -10.32
CA LEU A 70 -10.39 -5.92 -10.17
C LEU A 70 -10.87 -5.02 -9.03
N SER A 71 -10.07 -4.94 -7.96
CA SER A 71 -10.34 -4.08 -6.80
C SER A 71 -9.07 -3.88 -5.98
N ALA A 72 -8.94 -2.75 -5.30
CA ALA A 72 -7.96 -2.55 -4.24
C ALA A 72 -8.67 -1.94 -3.04
N ALA A 73 -8.67 -2.65 -1.91
CA ALA A 73 -9.35 -2.28 -0.69
C ALA A 73 -8.35 -2.07 0.44
N LEU A 74 -8.42 -0.89 1.07
CA LEU A 74 -7.69 -0.58 2.28
C LEU A 74 -8.31 -1.32 3.46
N ILE A 75 -7.53 -2.20 4.10
CA ILE A 75 -7.96 -2.98 5.26
C ILE A 75 -7.56 -2.30 6.56
N TYR A 76 -6.38 -1.70 6.57
CA TYR A 76 -5.81 -1.08 7.76
C TYR A 76 -5.02 0.18 7.39
N HIS A 77 -5.06 1.17 8.26
CA HIS A 77 -4.25 2.38 8.14
C HIS A 77 -3.87 2.86 9.54
N GLN A 78 -2.57 2.98 9.76
CA GLN A 78 -1.97 3.60 10.92
C GLN A 78 -1.12 4.78 10.44
N PHE A 79 -1.06 5.83 11.24
CA PHE A 79 -0.06 6.86 11.09
C PHE A 79 0.58 7.08 12.44
N ASP A 80 1.90 7.16 12.46
CA ASP A 80 2.65 7.54 13.64
C ASP A 80 2.88 9.05 13.58
N GLU A 81 2.47 9.73 14.64
CA GLU A 81 2.81 11.12 14.83
C GLU A 81 4.02 11.14 15.76
N MET A 82 5.24 11.27 15.21
CA MET A 82 6.44 11.45 16.02
C MET A 82 6.35 12.80 16.75
N GLY A 83 5.63 12.82 17.86
CA GLY A 83 5.69 13.85 18.88
C GLY A 83 6.94 13.59 19.70
N ALA A 84 7.74 14.62 19.90
CA ALA A 84 8.88 14.59 20.80
C ALA A 84 8.51 13.85 22.09
N GLU A 85 9.29 12.82 22.43
CA GLU A 85 9.31 12.29 23.78
C GLU A 85 9.81 13.42 24.68
N ASP A 86 8.90 14.23 25.23
CA ASP A 86 9.19 15.03 26.42
C ASP A 86 9.45 14.00 27.53
N GLY A 87 10.75 13.80 27.81
CA GLY A 87 11.19 12.93 28.88
C GLY A 87 10.64 13.39 30.23
N GLU A 88 10.18 12.43 31.01
CA GLU A 88 10.06 12.54 32.48
C GLU A 88 11.14 11.68 33.14
#